data_AF-R0KIK1-F1
#
_entry.id   AF-R0KIK1-F1
#
_cell.length_a   1.000
_cell.length_b   1.000
_cell.length_c   1.000
_cell.angle_alpha   90.00
_cell.angle_beta   90.00
_cell.angle_gamma   90.00
#
_symmetry.space_group_name_H-M   'P 1'
#
loop_
_entity.id
_entity.type
_entity.pdbx_description
1 polymer ?
#
loop_
_entity_poly.entity_id
_entity_poly.type
_entity_poly.pdbx_seq_one_letter_code
_entity_poly.pdbx_strand_id
1 'polypeptide(L)' 'EGCKGFFRRSINKGVHFTCPFARSCPVTKAKRRQCQACRLQKCLDVGMRKDS' A
#
# COMPACT_ATOMS: atom_id res chain seq x y z
N GLU A 1 -0.14 9.53 8.22
CA GLU A 1 0.86 8.55 7.72
C GLU A 1 1.04 8.62 6.21
N GLY A 2 2.22 9.07 5.77
CA GLY A 2 2.62 9.08 4.36
C GLY A 2 2.83 7.68 3.77
N CYS A 3 2.94 7.56 2.45
CA CYS A 3 3.12 6.27 1.79
C CYS A 3 4.47 5.60 2.10
N LYS A 4 5.54 6.38 2.36
CA LYS A 4 6.86 5.86 2.78
C LYS A 4 6.79 5.06 4.09
N GLY A 5 6.19 5.64 5.14
CA GLY A 5 6.05 4.97 6.44
C GLY A 5 5.13 3.76 6.41
N PHE A 6 4.04 3.85 5.63
CA PHE A 6 3.16 2.71 5.37
C PHE A 6 3.92 1.56 4.71
N PHE A 7 4.58 1.81 3.58
CA PHE A 7 5.34 0.82 2.84
C PHE A 7 6.39 0.11 3.69
N ARG A 8 7.23 0.88 4.41
CA ARG A 8 8.28 0.32 5.27
C ARG A 8 7.73 -0.67 6.31
N ARG A 9 6.63 -0.33 6.97
CA ARG A 9 6.01 -1.22 7.98
C ARG A 9 5.33 -2.42 7.35
N SER A 10 4.66 -2.25 6.22
CA SER A 10 4.02 -3.34 5.48
C SER A 10 5.02 -4.41 5.07
N ILE A 11 6.17 -3.99 4.51
CA ILE A 11 7.23 -4.92 4.09
C ILE A 11 7.97 -5.54 5.28
N ASN A 12 8.33 -4.75 6.30
CA ASN A 12 9.07 -5.27 7.45
C ASN A 12 8.26 -6.31 8.24
N LYS A 13 6.96 -6.04 8.47
CA LYS A 13 6.08 -6.99 9.15
C LYS A 13 5.65 -8.17 8.27
N GLY A 14 5.95 -8.18 6.97
CA GLY A 14 5.50 -9.22 6.05
C GLY A 14 3.98 -9.34 5.96
N VAL A 15 3.24 -8.24 6.18
CA VAL A 15 1.76 -8.31 6.24
C VAL A 15 1.19 -8.47 4.84
N HIS A 16 0.43 -9.55 4.63
CA HIS A 16 -0.37 -9.74 3.44
C HIS A 16 -1.74 -9.08 3.62
N PHE A 17 -1.99 -8.02 2.88
CA PHE A 17 -3.29 -7.37 2.87
C PHE A 17 -4.18 -7.99 1.81
N THR A 18 -5.42 -8.27 2.20
CA THR A 18 -6.49 -8.64 1.27
C THR A 18 -7.29 -7.40 0.88
N CYS A 19 -7.60 -7.26 -0.41
CA CYS A 19 -8.53 -6.23 -0.85
C CYS A 19 -9.95 -6.73 -0.57
N PRO A 20 -10.82 -5.97 0.13
CA PRO A 20 -12.21 -6.34 0.34
C PRO A 20 -13.09 -6.07 -0.90
N PHE A 21 -12.49 -5.66 -2.02
CA PHE A 21 -13.15 -5.31 -3.27
C PHE A 21 -12.43 -6.02 -4.45
N ALA A 22 -12.53 -5.47 -5.66
CA ALA A 22 -11.97 -6.04 -6.90
C ALA A 22 -10.48 -5.71 -7.17
N ARG A 23 -9.66 -5.45 -6.13
CA ARG A 23 -8.24 -5.03 -6.26
C ARG A 23 -7.97 -3.81 -7.17
N SER A 24 -8.99 -3.02 -7.50
CA SER A 24 -8.89 -1.81 -8.33
C SER A 24 -9.30 -0.54 -7.56
N CYS A 25 -8.98 -0.50 -6.25
CA CYS A 25 -9.38 0.64 -5.42
C CYS A 25 -8.58 1.90 -5.77
N PRO A 26 -9.23 3.07 -5.93
CA PRO A 26 -8.53 4.32 -6.22
C PRO A 26 -7.70 4.79 -5.01
N VAL A 27 -6.37 4.86 -5.16
CA VAL A 27 -5.43 5.28 -4.10
C VAL A 27 -5.19 6.80 -4.15
N THR A 28 -6.18 7.59 -3.71
CA THR A 28 -6.06 9.06 -3.62
C THR A 28 -5.68 9.53 -2.21
N LYS A 29 -5.33 10.82 -2.02
CA LYS A 29 -5.00 11.36 -0.68
C LYS A 29 -6.11 11.11 0.34
N ALA A 30 -7.37 11.23 -0.07
CA ALA A 30 -8.55 11.00 0.78
C ALA A 30 -8.85 9.51 0.99
N LYS A 31 -8.72 8.68 -0.06
CA LYS A 31 -9.22 7.29 -0.05
C LYS A 31 -8.15 6.22 0.19
N ARG A 32 -6.86 6.57 0.22
CA ARG A 32 -5.75 5.60 0.38
C ARG A 32 -5.81 4.74 1.64
N ARG A 33 -6.59 5.11 2.67
CA ARG A 33 -6.75 4.27 3.88
C ARG A 33 -7.84 3.20 3.74
N GLN A 34 -8.71 3.28 2.73
CA GLN A 34 -9.84 2.36 2.52
C GLN A 34 -9.39 0.96 2.09
N CYS A 35 -8.25 0.85 1.42
CA CYS A 35 -7.71 -0.46 1.03
C CYS A 35 -6.18 -0.47 1.17
N GLN A 36 -5.69 -1.18 2.19
CA GLN A 36 -4.25 -1.36 2.42
C GLN A 36 -3.61 -2.20 1.32
N ALA A 37 -4.32 -3.20 0.76
CA ALA A 37 -3.82 -4.03 -0.33
C ALA A 37 -3.52 -3.22 -1.60
N CYS A 38 -4.51 -2.46 -2.10
CA CYS A 38 -4.31 -1.63 -3.29
C CYS A 38 -3.31 -0.50 -3.04
N ARG A 39 -3.27 0.04 -1.81
CA ARG A 39 -2.25 1.03 -1.43
C ARG A 39 -0.84 0.45 -1.49
N LEU A 40 -0.63 -0.76 -0.97
CA LEU A 40 0.67 -1.43 -1.01
C LEU A 40 1.06 -1.79 -2.44
N GLN A 41 0.12 -2.33 -3.22
CA GLN A 41 0.33 -2.61 -4.64
C GLN A 41 0.75 -1.35 -5.40
N LYS A 42 0.08 -0.21 -5.15
CA LYS A 42 0.44 1.04 -5.80
C LYS A 42 1.83 1.54 -5.39
N CYS A 43 2.23 1.36 -4.14
CA CYS A 43 3.59 1.66 -3.69
C CYS A 43 4.63 0.84 -4.46
N LEU A 44 4.37 -0.46 -4.66
CA LEU A 44 5.25 -1.34 -5.46
C LEU A 44 5.28 -0.94 -6.93
N ASP A 45 4.12 -0.62 -7.51
CA ASP A 45 3.94 -0.19 -8.91
C ASP A 45 4.71 1.09 -9.25
N VAL A 46 4.76 2.06 -8.32
CA VAL A 46 5.58 3.28 -8.48
C VAL A 46 7.06 3.06 -8.13
N GLY A 47 7.48 1.82 -7.87
CA GLY A 47 8.87 1.45 -7.68
C GLY A 47 9.40 1.58 -6.25
N MET A 48 8.56 1.65 -5.21
CA MET A 48 9.06 1.61 -3.82
C MET A 48 9.72 0.26 -3.54
N ARG A 49 10.94 0.29 -2.99
CA ARG A 49 11.73 -0.90 -2.61
C ARG A 49 12.10 -0.87 -1.14
N LYS A 50 12.36 -2.05 -0.56
CA LYS A 50 12.76 -2.21 0.85
C LYS A 50 14.07 -1.49 1.17
N ASP A 51 14.94 -1.34 0.18
CA ASP A 51 16.32 -0.84 0.28
C ASP A 51 16.46 0.64 -0.14
N SER A 52 15.47 1.49 0.16
CA SER A 52 15.51 2.92 -0.24
C SER A 52 15.05 3.88 0.84
#